data_AF-A0A2V8GZX8-F1
#
_entry.id   AF-A0A2V8GZX8-F1
#
_cell.length_a   1.000
_cell.length_b   1.000
_cell.length_c   1.000
_cell.angle_alpha   90.00
_cell.angle_beta   90.00
_cell.angle_gamma   90.00
#
_symmetry.space_group_name_H-M   'P 1'
#
loop_
_entity.id
_entity.type
_entity.pdbx_description
1 polymer ?
#
loop_
_entity_poly.entity_id
_entity_poly.type
_entity_poly.pdbx_seq_one_letter_code
_entity_poly.pdbx_strand_id
1 'polypeptide(L)' 'MTDRRRNHNMDGPALLKHNAGDTLVGWAWEPGRDIHGVPRTLPPLPRIEFAEATRRWVEAGMPCPEK' A
#
# COMPACT_ATOMS: atom_id res chain seq x y z
N MET A 1 -7.76 -9.00 5.62
CA MET A 1 -6.49 -9.75 5.79
C MET A 1 -6.41 -10.29 7.22
N THR A 2 -6.69 -11.58 7.43
CA THR A 2 -7.01 -12.11 8.77
C THR A 2 -5.97 -13.06 9.36
N ASP A 3 -5.08 -13.67 8.55
CA ASP A 3 -4.01 -14.54 9.07
C ASP A 3 -2.80 -13.72 9.56
N ARG A 4 -2.73 -13.50 10.87
CA ARG A 4 -1.68 -12.68 11.51
C ARG A 4 -0.27 -13.26 11.39
N ARG A 5 -0.14 -14.56 11.11
CA ARG A 5 1.17 -15.22 10.92
C ARG A 5 1.84 -14.85 9.60
N ARG A 6 1.06 -14.33 8.65
CA ARG A 6 1.52 -14.01 7.29
C ARG A 6 1.60 -12.52 7.00
N ASN A 7 1.22 -11.66 7.95
CA ASN A 7 1.19 -10.21 7.77
C ASN A 7 1.99 -9.45 8.82
N HIS A 8 2.99 -10.11 9.43
CA HIS A 8 3.80 -9.55 10.51
C HIS A 8 2.97 -9.05 11.71
N ASN A 9 1.88 -9.76 12.02
CA ASN A 9 0.95 -9.43 13.11
C ASN A 9 0.24 -8.06 12.96
N MET A 10 0.23 -7.47 11.78
CA MET A 10 -0.43 -6.18 11.55
C MET A 10 -1.96 -6.32 11.59
N ASP A 11 -2.61 -5.41 12.30
CA ASP A 11 -4.06 -5.19 12.23
C ASP A 11 -4.40 -4.09 11.22
N GLY A 12 -5.69 -3.76 11.06
CA GLY A 12 -6.14 -2.75 10.10
C GLY A 12 -5.47 -1.39 10.26
N PRO A 13 -5.45 -0.79 11.46
CA PRO A 13 -4.74 0.46 11.71
C PRO A 13 -3.24 0.39 11.41
N ALA A 14 -2.56 -0.70 11.79
CA ALA A 14 -1.16 -0.89 11.46
C ALA A 14 -0.91 -0.96 9.95
N LEU A 15 -1.79 -1.64 9.21
CA LEU A 15 -1.73 -1.70 7.74
C LEU A 15 -1.97 -0.34 7.09
N LEU A 16 -2.94 0.44 7.59
CA LEU A 16 -3.16 1.80 7.10
C LEU A 16 -1.92 2.66 7.30
N LYS A 17 -1.32 2.62 8.51
CA LYS A 17 -0.09 3.36 8.79
C LYS A 17 1.05 2.95 7.86
N HIS A 18 1.25 1.64 7.66
CA HIS A 18 2.26 1.11 6.74
C HIS A 18 2.06 1.64 5.31
N ASN A 19 0.86 1.45 4.76
CA ASN A 19 0.56 1.84 3.38
C ASN A 19 0.60 3.36 3.14
N ALA A 20 0.14 4.16 4.10
CA ALA A 20 0.07 5.61 3.94
C ALA A 20 1.41 6.30 4.28
N GLY A 21 2.09 5.84 5.33
CA GLY A 21 3.19 6.56 5.97
C GLY A 21 4.58 6.07 5.63
N ASP A 22 4.77 4.79 5.32
CA ASP A 22 6.12 4.23 5.21
C ASP A 22 6.85 4.74 3.96
N THR A 23 8.12 5.12 4.15
CA THR A 23 8.95 5.68 3.08
C THR A 23 9.19 4.71 1.95
N LEU A 24 9.37 3.42 2.26
CA LEU A 24 9.55 2.38 1.25
C LEU A 24 8.30 2.16 0.38
N VAL A 25 7.10 2.26 0.96
CA VAL A 25 5.85 2.25 0.17
C VAL A 25 5.76 3.52 -0.68
N GLY A 26 6.07 4.67 -0.06
CA GLY A 26 6.10 5.97 -0.73
C GLY A 26 7.06 6.05 -1.93
N TRP A 27 8.14 5.29 -1.93
CA TRP A 27 9.11 5.22 -3.02
C TRP A 27 8.46 4.86 -4.37
N ALA A 28 7.33 4.16 -4.39
CA ALA A 28 6.60 3.85 -5.63
C ALA A 28 6.18 5.09 -6.44
N TRP A 29 6.02 6.26 -5.79
CA TRP A 29 5.69 7.53 -6.46
C TRP A 29 6.89 8.36 -6.87
N GLU A 30 8.09 8.00 -6.39
CA GLU A 30 9.37 8.60 -6.80
C GLU A 30 10.44 7.50 -7.04
N PRO A 31 10.20 6.53 -7.93
CA PRO A 31 10.97 5.29 -7.99
C PRO A 31 12.30 5.42 -8.77
N GLY A 32 12.58 6.60 -9.32
CA GLY A 32 13.77 6.87 -10.12
C GLY A 32 13.88 5.98 -11.37
N ARG A 33 15.13 5.60 -11.68
CA ARG A 33 15.49 4.73 -12.83
C ARG A 33 16.00 3.38 -12.35
N ASP A 34 15.88 2.37 -13.19
CA ASP A 34 16.49 1.06 -12.96
C ASP A 34 18.01 1.08 -13.23
N ILE A 35 18.65 -0.09 -13.09
CA ILE A 35 20.10 -0.24 -13.29
C ILE A 35 20.56 0.01 -14.73
N HIS A 36 19.63 0.05 -15.69
CA HIS A 36 19.87 0.34 -17.09
C HIS A 36 19.51 1.78 -17.46
N GLY A 37 19.10 2.60 -16.48
CA GLY A 37 18.72 3.99 -16.70
C GLY A 37 17.28 4.18 -17.20
N VAL A 38 16.45 3.13 -17.23
CA VAL A 38 15.06 3.21 -17.67
C VAL A 38 14.17 3.72 -16.52
N PRO A 39 13.33 4.75 -16.72
CA PRO A 39 12.39 5.20 -15.69
C PRO A 39 11.43 4.08 -15.29
N ARG A 40 11.22 3.90 -13.97
CA ARG A 40 10.21 2.96 -13.49
C ARG A 40 8.80 3.53 -13.68
N THR A 41 7.84 2.66 -13.93
CA THR A 41 6.43 3.03 -14.06
C THR A 41 5.86 3.48 -12.72
N LEU A 42 5.05 4.54 -12.73
CA LEU A 42 4.33 4.99 -11.55
C LEU A 42 3.03 4.20 -11.38
N PRO A 43 2.54 4.05 -10.14
CA PRO A 43 1.17 3.59 -9.90
C PRO A 43 0.16 4.46 -10.66
N PRO A 44 -0.96 3.88 -11.14
CA PRO A 44 -1.99 4.65 -11.86
C PRO A 44 -2.78 5.60 -10.96
N LEU A 45 -2.58 5.52 -9.64
CA LEU A 45 -3.30 6.28 -8.62
C LEU A 45 -2.33 7.18 -7.84
N PRO A 46 -2.68 8.45 -7.55
CA PRO A 46 -1.90 9.30 -6.65
C PRO A 46 -1.76 8.70 -5.25
N ARG A 47 -0.65 9.00 -4.55
CA ARG A 47 -0.35 8.44 -3.22
C ARG A 47 -1.43 8.74 -2.19
N ILE A 48 -1.96 9.95 -2.23
CA ILE A 48 -3.02 10.37 -1.30
C ILE A 48 -4.31 9.57 -1.53
N GLU A 49 -4.67 9.31 -2.79
CA GLU A 49 -5.85 8.52 -3.13
C GLU A 49 -5.66 7.05 -2.78
N PHE A 50 -4.44 6.50 -2.91
CA PHE A 50 -4.11 5.16 -2.44
C PHE A 50 -4.25 5.02 -0.92
N ALA A 51 -3.78 6.02 -0.15
CA ALA A 51 -3.93 6.03 1.30
C ALA A 51 -5.41 6.11 1.71
N GLU A 52 -6.19 6.95 1.04
CA GLU A 52 -7.63 7.07 1.27
C GLU A 52 -8.40 5.78 0.91
N ALA A 53 -8.06 5.14 -0.20
CA ALA A 53 -8.63 3.85 -0.57
C ALA A 53 -8.30 2.77 0.48
N THR A 54 -7.06 2.75 0.98
CA THR A 54 -6.66 1.85 2.06
C THR A 54 -7.46 2.10 3.34
N ARG A 55 -7.64 3.38 3.72
CA ARG A 55 -8.44 3.76 4.90
C ARG A 55 -9.87 3.24 4.79
N ARG A 56 -10.53 3.47 3.65
CA ARG A 56 -11.89 2.97 3.40
C ARG A 56 -11.99 1.45 3.48
N TRP A 57 -11.00 0.74 2.93
CA TRP A 57 -10.95 -0.72 3.00
C TRP A 57 -10.76 -1.23 4.44
N VAL A 58 -9.92 -0.57 5.23
CA VAL A 58 -9.74 -0.89 6.66
C VAL A 58 -11.04 -0.65 7.45
N GLU A 59 -11.69 0.49 7.23
CA GLU A 59 -12.97 0.85 7.85
C GLU A 59 -14.09 -0.14 7.49
N ALA A 60 -14.06 -0.70 6.28
CA ALA A 60 -15.00 -1.74 5.83
C ALA A 60 -14.71 -3.13 6.42
N GLY A 61 -13.73 -3.28 7.32
CA GLY A 61 -13.37 -4.56 7.91
C GLY A 61 -12.42 -5.41 7.04
N MET A 62 -11.73 -4.78 6.10
CA MET A 62 -10.73 -5.42 5.23
C MET A 62 -11.26 -6.65 4.47
N PRO A 63 -12.42 -6.53 3.78
CA PRO A 63 -13.02 -7.66 3.09
C PRO A 63 -12.08 -8.20 2.02
N CYS A 64 -12.10 -9.52 1.82
CA CYS A 64 -11.48 -10.13 0.65
C CYS A 64 -12.38 -9.87 -0.57
N PRO A 65 -11.81 -9.57 -1.74
CA PRO A 65 -12.59 -9.50 -2.97
C PRO A 65 -13.32 -10.82 -3.23
N GLU A 66 -14.55 -10.73 -3.72
CA GLU A 66 -15.20 -11.87 -4.36
C GLU A 66 -14.46 -12.15 -5.69
N LYS A 67 -14.40 -13.43 -6.06
CA LYS A 67 -13.61 -13.91 -7.19
C LYS A 67 -14.03 -13.29 -8.52
#